data_AF-A0A5J6SUA8-F1
#
_entry.id   AF-A0A5J6SUA8-F1
#
_cell.length_a   1.000
_cell.length_b   1.000
_cell.length_c   1.000
_cell.angle_alpha   90.00
_cell.angle_beta   90.00
_cell.angle_gamma   90.00
#
_symmetry.space_group_name_H-M   'P 1'
#
loop_
_entity.id
_entity.type
_entity.pdbx_description
1 polymer ?
#
loop_
_entity_poly.entity_id
_entity_poly.type
_entity_poly.pdbx_seq_one_letter_code
_entity_poly.pdbx_strand_id
1 'polypeptide(L)'
;MIRKLEDFLTNWKHESDSTLKILHTLTDESLHQKVYEEGRTLGQIAWHIVVTIDEMIGKTGLQFIATPHDAVQPKTVNEMVEAYKESSDAMVQAIKEQWTDETLLEEKDMYGQMWPIALVLQVLTFHQTHHRGQLTILMRQAGLEVPGMYGPSKEEWLAFGGEAPE
;
A
#
# COMPACT_ATOMS: atom_id res chain seq x y z
N MET A 1 -10.34 -12.06 -8.63
CA MET A 1 -11.72 -11.66 -8.30
C MET A 1 -11.96 -12.09 -6.88
N ILE A 2 -12.22 -11.13 -5.98
CA ILE A 2 -12.51 -11.39 -4.57
C ILE A 2 -13.94 -11.93 -4.48
N ARG A 3 -14.11 -13.15 -3.99
CA ARG A 3 -15.43 -13.80 -3.84
C ARG A 3 -15.77 -14.05 -2.38
N LYS A 4 -14.74 -14.15 -1.53
CA LYS A 4 -14.84 -14.27 -0.08
C LYS A 4 -13.94 -13.23 0.57
N LEU A 5 -14.28 -12.81 1.79
CA LEU A 5 -13.42 -11.93 2.58
C LEU A 5 -12.02 -12.54 2.76
N GLU A 6 -11.93 -13.86 2.91
CA GLU A 6 -10.65 -14.57 3.03
C GLU A 6 -9.75 -14.39 1.79
N ASP A 7 -10.31 -14.30 0.57
CA ASP A 7 -9.52 -14.06 -0.65
C ASP A 7 -8.80 -12.71 -0.54
N PHE A 8 -9.52 -11.69 -0.05
CA PHE A 8 -8.95 -10.37 0.17
C PHE A 8 -7.95 -10.40 1.33
N LEU A 9 -8.31 -10.97 2.48
CA LEU A 9 -7.48 -10.92 3.69
C LEU A 9 -6.14 -11.65 3.50
N THR A 10 -6.15 -12.82 2.88
CA THR A 10 -4.92 -13.56 2.54
C THR A 10 -4.06 -12.76 1.58
N ASN A 11 -4.64 -12.20 0.51
CA ASN A 11 -3.90 -11.39 -0.45
C ASN A 11 -3.37 -10.09 0.18
N TRP A 12 -4.21 -9.37 0.92
CA TRP A 12 -3.86 -8.13 1.61
C TRP A 12 -2.73 -8.34 2.61
N LYS A 13 -2.67 -9.49 3.31
CA LYS A 13 -1.54 -9.79 4.20
C LYS A 13 -0.22 -9.79 3.45
N HIS A 14 -0.14 -10.50 2.32
CA HIS A 14 1.08 -10.51 1.48
C HIS A 14 1.42 -9.11 0.95
N GLU A 15 0.40 -8.37 0.51
CA GLU A 15 0.56 -7.05 -0.08
C GLU A 15 0.97 -5.98 0.93
N SER A 16 0.38 -6.00 2.14
CA SER A 16 0.73 -5.09 3.22
C SER A 16 2.11 -5.38 3.80
N ASP A 17 2.48 -6.66 3.96
CA ASP A 17 3.85 -7.04 4.34
C ASP A 17 4.88 -6.54 3.32
N SER A 18 4.59 -6.70 2.03
CA SER A 18 5.47 -6.24 0.95
C SER A 18 5.59 -4.72 0.92
N THR A 19 4.51 -4.00 1.21
CA THR A 19 4.53 -2.55 1.34
C THR A 19 5.33 -2.11 2.57
N LEU A 20 5.15 -2.76 3.73
CA LEU A 20 5.94 -2.48 4.93
C LEU A 20 7.43 -2.72 4.71
N LYS A 21 7.82 -3.80 4.02
CA LYS A 21 9.23 -4.02 3.63
C LYS A 21 9.81 -2.82 2.88
N ILE A 22 9.08 -2.32 1.89
CA ILE A 22 9.49 -1.15 1.11
C ILE A 22 9.61 0.10 1.99
N LEU A 23 8.59 0.37 2.83
CA LEU A 23 8.60 1.54 3.72
C LEU A 23 9.75 1.48 4.73
N HIS A 24 10.05 0.30 5.29
CA HIS A 24 11.17 0.11 6.21
C HIS A 24 12.55 0.30 5.57
N THR A 25 12.67 0.17 4.25
CA THR A 25 13.92 0.42 3.51
C THR A 25 14.15 1.91 3.26
N LEU A 26 13.11 2.75 3.37
CA LEU A 26 13.26 4.19 3.14
C LEU A 26 14.11 4.84 4.25
N THR A 27 14.70 5.98 3.92
CA THR A 27 15.39 6.85 4.88
C THR A 27 14.75 8.23 4.82
N ASP A 28 14.89 9.03 5.87
CA ASP A 28 14.35 10.40 5.88
C ASP A 28 14.91 11.23 4.71
N GLU A 29 16.18 10.99 4.33
CA GLU A 29 16.81 11.63 3.17
C GLU A 29 16.17 11.18 1.85
N SER A 30 15.88 9.89 1.68
CA SER A 30 15.33 9.37 0.42
C SER A 30 13.93 9.90 0.13
N LEU A 31 13.19 10.37 1.15
CA LEU A 31 11.86 10.98 0.99
C LEU A 31 11.85 12.18 0.02
N HIS A 32 12.99 12.83 -0.19
CA HIS A 32 13.15 13.97 -1.09
C HIS A 32 13.39 13.59 -2.56
N GLN A 33 13.65 12.31 -2.87
CA GLN A 33 13.90 11.86 -4.23
C GLN A 33 12.69 12.11 -5.12
N LYS A 34 12.83 12.93 -6.16
CA LYS A 34 11.76 13.25 -7.11
C LYS A 34 11.70 12.26 -8.27
N VAL A 35 10.49 12.03 -8.81
CA VAL A 35 10.30 11.31 -10.10
C VAL A 35 10.93 12.08 -11.26
N TYR A 36 10.71 13.39 -11.27
CA TYR A 36 11.29 14.38 -12.19
C TYR A 36 11.14 15.76 -11.55
N GLU A 37 11.66 16.83 -12.16
CA GLU A 37 11.77 18.14 -11.50
C GLU A 37 10.46 18.67 -10.87
N GLU A 38 9.31 18.53 -11.54
CA GLU A 38 8.00 18.98 -11.03
C GLU A 38 7.15 17.82 -10.46
N GLY A 39 7.70 16.61 -10.46
CA GLY A 39 7.02 15.40 -10.04
C GLY A 39 6.93 15.25 -8.52
N ARG A 40 6.09 14.30 -8.09
CA ARG A 40 6.01 13.89 -6.69
C ARG A 40 7.35 13.35 -6.20
N THR A 41 7.62 13.51 -4.91
CA THR A 41 8.75 12.85 -4.25
C THR A 41 8.41 11.43 -3.83
N LEU A 42 9.44 10.63 -3.54
CA LEU A 42 9.32 9.29 -2.96
C LEU A 42 8.46 9.31 -1.69
N GLY A 43 8.69 10.27 -0.80
CA GLY A 43 7.90 10.45 0.40
C GLY A 43 6.43 10.77 0.13
N GLN A 44 6.13 11.59 -0.89
CA GLN A 44 4.75 11.89 -1.26
C GLN A 44 4.02 10.68 -1.82
N ILE A 45 4.70 9.83 -2.60
CA ILE A 45 4.10 8.60 -3.14
C ILE A 45 3.93 7.55 -2.03
N ALA A 46 4.91 7.43 -1.12
CA ALA A 46 4.83 6.52 0.03
C ALA A 46 3.68 6.93 0.96
N TRP A 47 3.56 8.24 1.25
CA TRP A 47 2.47 8.77 2.06
C TRP A 47 1.11 8.62 1.39
N HIS A 48 1.04 8.80 0.07
CA HIS A 48 -0.17 8.55 -0.71
C HIS A 48 -0.69 7.12 -0.52
N ILE A 49 0.19 6.11 -0.48
CA ILE A 49 -0.21 4.72 -0.18
C ILE A 49 -0.83 4.61 1.22
N VAL A 50 -0.23 5.26 2.23
CA VAL A 50 -0.72 5.23 3.62
C VAL A 50 -2.13 5.77 3.74
N VAL A 51 -2.35 6.98 3.25
CA VAL A 51 -3.61 7.71 3.45
C VAL A 51 -4.74 7.20 2.54
N THR A 52 -4.41 6.44 1.48
CA THR A 52 -5.41 5.84 0.58
C THR A 52 -6.27 4.78 1.29
N ILE A 53 -5.77 4.16 2.37
CA ILE A 53 -6.57 3.18 3.13
C ILE A 53 -7.84 3.84 3.68
N ASP A 54 -7.70 4.97 4.36
CA ASP A 54 -8.85 5.77 4.81
C ASP A 54 -9.66 6.31 3.63
N GLU A 55 -8.98 6.87 2.62
CA GLU A 55 -9.64 7.50 1.48
C GLU A 55 -10.62 6.56 0.75
N MET A 56 -10.18 5.34 0.44
CA MET A 56 -11.00 4.39 -0.32
C MET A 56 -11.93 3.60 0.59
N ILE A 57 -11.42 3.07 1.71
CA ILE A 57 -12.21 2.16 2.55
C ILE A 57 -13.18 2.92 3.44
N GLY A 58 -12.85 4.12 3.88
CA GLY A 58 -13.78 4.99 4.61
C GLY A 58 -15.05 5.29 3.80
N LYS A 59 -14.94 5.43 2.46
CA LYS A 59 -16.09 5.61 1.56
C LYS A 59 -17.04 4.41 1.50
N THR A 60 -16.58 3.22 1.90
CA THR A 60 -17.44 2.03 1.92
C THR A 60 -18.42 2.03 3.10
N GLY A 61 -18.18 2.88 4.11
CA GLY A 61 -18.93 2.91 5.36
C GLY A 61 -18.40 1.94 6.42
N LEU A 62 -17.31 1.21 6.16
CA LEU A 62 -16.60 0.46 7.21
C LEU A 62 -16.17 1.41 8.32
N GLN A 63 -16.40 1.03 9.58
CA GLN A 63 -16.03 1.86 10.73
C GLN A 63 -14.69 1.38 11.29
N PHE A 64 -13.63 2.16 11.12
CA PHE A 64 -12.29 1.88 11.64
C PHE A 64 -11.51 3.18 11.84
N ILE A 65 -10.46 3.13 12.65
CA ILE A 65 -9.56 4.28 12.86
C ILE A 65 -8.37 4.10 11.94
N ALA A 66 -8.12 5.09 11.08
CA ALA A 66 -6.98 5.14 10.19
C ALA A 66 -6.44 6.57 10.09
N THR A 67 -5.26 6.68 9.50
CA THR A 67 -4.68 7.98 9.14
C THR A 67 -5.58 8.67 8.11
N PRO A 68 -6.09 9.89 8.39
CA PRO A 68 -7.01 10.57 7.47
C PRO A 68 -6.42 10.78 6.08
N HIS A 69 -7.26 10.69 5.04
CA HIS A 69 -6.83 10.88 3.65
C HIS A 69 -6.17 12.25 3.36
N ASP A 70 -6.52 13.28 4.14
CA ASP A 70 -6.01 14.65 4.04
C ASP A 70 -4.88 14.96 5.04
N ALA A 71 -4.41 13.95 5.78
CA ALA A 71 -3.33 14.11 6.74
C ALA A 71 -2.04 14.57 6.03
N VAL A 72 -1.36 15.52 6.67
CA VAL A 72 -0.07 16.03 6.17
C VAL A 72 0.99 14.94 6.27
N GLN A 73 1.81 14.82 5.22
CA GLN A 73 2.94 13.91 5.21
C GLN A 73 3.85 14.14 6.43
N PRO A 74 4.15 13.10 7.24
CA PRO A 74 5.04 13.23 8.38
C PRO A 74 6.50 13.43 7.92
N LYS A 75 7.36 13.83 8.85
CA LYS A 75 8.75 14.17 8.54
C LYS A 75 9.66 12.96 8.50
N THR A 76 9.30 11.90 9.21
CA THR A 76 10.15 10.71 9.35
C THR A 76 9.51 9.50 8.69
N VAL A 77 10.36 8.60 8.20
CA VAL A 77 9.93 7.29 7.67
C VAL A 77 9.23 6.47 8.76
N ASN A 78 9.72 6.53 10.00
CA ASN A 78 9.15 5.75 11.11
C ASN A 78 7.69 6.11 11.36
N GLU A 79 7.35 7.40 11.36
CA GLU A 79 5.96 7.87 11.49
C GLU A 79 5.08 7.35 10.33
N MET A 80 5.61 7.28 9.09
CA MET A 80 4.85 6.72 7.95
C MET A 80 4.60 5.21 8.10
N VAL A 81 5.61 4.48 8.57
CA VAL A 81 5.51 3.03 8.81
C VAL A 81 4.46 2.74 9.88
N GLU A 82 4.51 3.46 10.99
CA GLU A 82 3.54 3.32 12.09
C GLU A 82 2.12 3.63 11.61
N ALA A 83 1.94 4.77 10.93
CA ALA A 83 0.65 5.17 10.35
C ALA A 83 0.07 4.14 9.37
N TYR A 84 0.90 3.58 8.48
CA TYR A 84 0.49 2.52 7.55
C TYR A 84 0.07 1.26 8.30
N LYS A 85 0.90 0.82 9.25
CA LYS A 85 0.66 -0.40 10.02
C LYS A 85 -0.65 -0.30 10.81
N GLU A 86 -0.83 0.79 11.54
CA GLU A 86 -2.04 1.03 12.33
C GLU A 86 -3.30 1.06 11.46
N SER A 87 -3.27 1.81 10.35
CA SER A 87 -4.41 1.92 9.44
C SER A 87 -4.75 0.57 8.78
N SER A 88 -3.74 -0.17 8.33
CA SER A 88 -3.92 -1.50 7.73
C SER A 88 -4.45 -2.53 8.73
N ASP A 89 -3.90 -2.58 9.94
CA ASP A 89 -4.32 -3.52 10.97
C ASP A 89 -5.76 -3.22 11.43
N ALA A 90 -6.09 -1.95 11.62
CA ALA A 90 -7.44 -1.52 11.99
C ALA A 90 -8.48 -1.84 10.91
N MET A 91 -8.14 -1.61 9.63
CA MET A 91 -8.99 -2.00 8.50
C MET A 91 -9.23 -3.51 8.50
N VAL A 92 -8.17 -4.32 8.62
CA VAL A 92 -8.27 -5.78 8.63
C VAL A 92 -9.14 -6.27 9.78
N GLN A 93 -8.98 -5.70 10.97
CA GLN A 93 -9.79 -6.05 12.13
C GLN A 93 -11.26 -5.69 11.92
N ALA A 94 -11.53 -4.47 11.45
CA ALA A 94 -12.90 -4.02 11.20
C ALA A 94 -13.61 -4.86 10.13
N ILE A 95 -12.92 -5.22 9.04
CA ILE A 95 -13.48 -6.13 8.02
C ILE A 95 -13.90 -7.46 8.64
N LYS A 96 -13.06 -8.06 9.50
CA LYS A 96 -13.36 -9.34 10.16
C LYS A 96 -14.53 -9.25 11.14
N GLU A 97 -14.72 -8.09 11.77
CA GLU A 97 -15.75 -7.90 12.79
C GLU A 97 -17.10 -7.46 12.21
N GLN A 98 -17.09 -6.69 11.11
CA GLN A 98 -18.26 -5.96 10.64
C GLN A 98 -18.81 -6.47 9.31
N TRP A 99 -18.01 -7.15 8.49
CA TRP A 99 -18.43 -7.60 7.17
C TRP A 99 -18.63 -9.12 7.12
N THR A 100 -19.46 -9.53 6.17
CA THR A 100 -19.59 -10.93 5.74
C THR A 100 -19.27 -11.04 4.25
N ASP A 101 -19.26 -12.26 3.71
CA ASP A 101 -19.06 -12.46 2.27
C ASP A 101 -20.14 -11.75 1.44
N GLU A 102 -21.37 -11.60 1.95
CA GLU A 102 -22.45 -10.87 1.29
C GLU A 102 -22.17 -9.37 1.16
N THR A 103 -21.45 -8.77 2.12
CA THR A 103 -21.08 -7.35 2.07
C THR A 103 -20.27 -7.01 0.82
N LEU A 104 -19.52 -7.96 0.25
CA LEU A 104 -18.76 -7.78 -0.99
C LEU A 104 -19.63 -7.40 -2.20
N LEU A 105 -20.92 -7.73 -2.16
CA LEU A 105 -21.89 -7.43 -3.21
C LEU A 105 -22.55 -6.05 -3.07
N GLU A 106 -22.42 -5.41 -1.90
CA GLU A 106 -22.97 -4.07 -1.69
C GLU A 106 -22.27 -3.06 -2.60
N GLU A 107 -23.05 -2.18 -3.22
CA GLU A 107 -22.52 -1.10 -4.02
C GLU A 107 -22.37 0.19 -3.20
N LYS A 108 -21.25 0.87 -3.38
CA LYS A 108 -20.94 2.16 -2.75
C LYS A 108 -20.57 3.16 -3.83
N ASP A 109 -20.93 4.42 -3.60
CA ASP A 109 -20.52 5.51 -4.49
C ASP A 109 -19.00 5.75 -4.33
N MET A 110 -18.27 5.40 -5.37
CA MET A 110 -16.85 5.66 -5.54
C MET A 110 -16.69 6.66 -6.70
N TYR A 111 -16.47 7.92 -6.35
CA TYR A 111 -16.17 8.99 -7.32
C TYR A 111 -17.29 9.22 -8.36
N GLY A 112 -18.55 9.11 -7.94
CA GLY A 112 -19.72 9.26 -8.81
C GLY A 112 -20.10 8.00 -9.58
N GLN A 113 -19.50 6.85 -9.24
CA GLN A 113 -19.81 5.56 -9.82
C GLN A 113 -20.15 4.54 -8.73
N MET A 114 -21.14 3.68 -8.99
CA MET A 114 -21.49 2.61 -8.06
C MET A 114 -20.54 1.43 -8.26
N TRP A 115 -19.72 1.13 -7.26
CA TRP A 115 -18.80 -0.01 -7.27
C TRP A 115 -19.19 -1.02 -6.20
N PRO A 116 -19.20 -2.33 -6.49
CA PRO A 116 -19.33 -3.34 -5.45
C PRO A 116 -18.10 -3.27 -4.52
N ILE A 117 -18.27 -3.52 -3.22
CA ILE A 117 -17.15 -3.51 -2.25
C ILE A 117 -16.00 -4.43 -2.69
N ALA A 118 -16.30 -5.59 -3.31
CA ALA A 118 -15.27 -6.46 -3.89
C ALA A 118 -14.35 -5.75 -4.89
N LEU A 119 -14.90 -4.84 -5.71
CA LEU A 119 -14.13 -4.04 -6.66
C LEU A 119 -13.31 -2.99 -5.92
N VAL A 120 -13.85 -2.34 -4.90
CA VAL A 120 -13.11 -1.36 -4.07
C VAL A 120 -11.85 -1.99 -3.47
N LEU A 121 -11.99 -3.16 -2.83
CA LEU A 121 -10.88 -3.90 -2.24
C LEU A 121 -9.83 -4.34 -3.28
N GLN A 122 -10.30 -4.74 -4.46
CA GLN A 122 -9.41 -5.09 -5.57
C GLN A 122 -8.65 -3.88 -6.08
N VAL A 123 -9.31 -2.74 -6.27
CA VAL A 123 -8.69 -1.49 -6.72
C VAL A 123 -7.72 -0.95 -5.67
N LEU A 124 -8.05 -0.99 -4.38
CA LEU A 124 -7.13 -0.62 -3.29
C LEU A 124 -5.81 -1.39 -3.40
N THR A 125 -5.93 -2.72 -3.57
CA THR A 125 -4.77 -3.59 -3.74
C THR A 125 -3.95 -3.20 -4.97
N PHE A 126 -4.58 -3.06 -6.14
CA PHE A 126 -3.87 -2.73 -7.38
C PHE A 126 -3.27 -1.33 -7.37
N HIS A 127 -3.95 -0.36 -6.76
CA HIS A 127 -3.46 1.00 -6.59
C HIS A 127 -2.20 1.01 -5.70
N GLN A 128 -2.22 0.26 -4.59
CA GLN A 128 -1.04 0.07 -3.76
C GLN A 128 0.11 -0.59 -4.54
N THR A 129 -0.15 -1.69 -5.25
CA THR A 129 0.87 -2.37 -6.07
C THR A 129 1.45 -1.44 -7.13
N HIS A 130 0.60 -0.63 -7.79
CA HIS A 130 1.00 0.36 -8.78
C HIS A 130 1.96 1.41 -8.19
N HIS A 131 1.58 2.03 -7.07
CA HIS A 131 2.45 3.04 -6.44
C HIS A 131 3.68 2.41 -5.79
N ARG A 132 3.60 1.20 -5.23
CA ARG A 132 4.77 0.47 -4.75
C ARG A 132 5.76 0.21 -5.89
N GLY A 133 5.29 -0.11 -7.09
CA GLY A 133 6.13 -0.20 -8.29
C GLY A 133 6.79 1.14 -8.68
N GLN A 134 6.15 2.28 -8.42
CA GLN A 134 6.79 3.58 -8.59
C GLN A 134 7.88 3.81 -7.53
N LEU A 135 7.63 3.40 -6.28
CA LEU A 135 8.60 3.53 -5.20
C LEU A 135 9.88 2.75 -5.51
N THR A 136 9.81 1.54 -6.06
CA THR A 136 11.02 0.74 -6.34
C THR A 136 12.00 1.46 -7.27
N ILE A 137 11.51 2.13 -8.31
CA ILE A 137 12.37 2.88 -9.23
C ILE A 137 12.98 4.10 -8.55
N LEU A 138 12.19 4.85 -7.79
CA LEU A 138 12.67 6.01 -7.03
C LEU A 138 13.68 5.60 -5.96
N MET A 139 13.48 4.49 -5.28
CA MET A 139 14.41 3.93 -4.31
C MET A 139 15.76 3.62 -4.96
N ARG A 140 15.77 3.03 -6.17
CA ARG A 140 17.02 2.81 -6.93
C ARG A 140 17.71 4.12 -7.28
N GLN A 141 16.96 5.14 -7.70
CA GLN A 141 17.52 6.47 -7.99
C GLN A 141 18.10 7.14 -6.74
N ALA A 142 17.49 6.89 -5.57
CA ALA A 142 17.98 7.33 -4.27
C ALA A 142 19.13 6.45 -3.71
N GLY A 143 19.60 5.45 -4.45
CA GLY A 143 20.71 4.59 -4.04
C GLY A 143 20.34 3.53 -2.98
N LEU A 144 19.05 3.24 -2.79
CA LEU A 144 18.59 2.23 -1.84
C LEU A 144 18.58 0.82 -2.46
N GLU A 145 18.86 -0.18 -1.64
CA GLU A 145 18.69 -1.60 -1.99
C GLU A 145 17.21 -1.96 -1.94
N VAL A 146 16.60 -2.26 -3.09
CA VAL A 146 15.17 -2.55 -3.16
C VAL A 146 14.91 -4.01 -2.78
N PRO A 147 14.06 -4.31 -1.79
CA PRO A 147 13.69 -5.68 -1.44
C PRO A 147 12.84 -6.35 -2.53
N GLY A 148 12.81 -7.68 -2.56
CA GLY A 148 11.89 -8.44 -3.42
C GLY A 148 10.47 -8.47 -2.86
N MET A 149 9.47 -8.49 -3.76
CA MET A 149 8.04 -8.61 -3.40
C MET A 149 7.39 -9.84 -4.03
N TYR A 150 7.41 -9.93 -5.36
CA TYR A 150 6.85 -11.05 -6.13
C TYR A 150 7.92 -12.01 -6.67
N GLY A 151 9.16 -11.77 -6.30
CA GLY A 151 10.35 -12.47 -6.73
C GLY A 151 11.59 -11.77 -6.17
N PRO A 152 12.77 -12.38 -6.27
CA PRO A 152 13.97 -11.82 -5.67
C PRO A 152 14.38 -10.52 -6.38
N SER A 153 14.86 -9.55 -5.61
CA SER A 153 15.60 -8.42 -6.18
C SER A 153 16.98 -8.85 -6.71
N LYS A 154 17.69 -7.93 -7.39
CA LYS A 154 19.07 -8.16 -7.84
C LYS A 154 19.98 -8.56 -6.66
N GLU A 155 19.88 -7.84 -5.55
CA GLU A 155 20.68 -8.07 -4.35
C GLU A 155 20.34 -9.41 -3.70
N GLU A 156 19.05 -9.77 -3.67
CA GLU A 156 18.61 -11.06 -3.13
C GLU A 156 19.08 -12.23 -4.01
N TRP A 157 19.02 -12.13 -5.34
CA TRP A 157 19.60 -13.12 -6.25
C TRP A 157 21.08 -13.37 -5.96
N LEU A 158 21.86 -12.29 -5.83
CA LEU A 158 23.29 -12.37 -5.51
C LEU A 158 23.52 -12.97 -4.12
N ALA A 159 22.71 -12.61 -3.12
CA ALA A 159 22.78 -13.16 -1.77
C ALA A 159 22.43 -14.66 -1.72
N PHE A 160 21.56 -15.14 -2.62
CA PHE A 160 21.25 -16.56 -2.78
C PHE A 160 22.29 -17.34 -3.60
N GLY A 161 23.36 -16.67 -4.07
CA GLY A 161 24.40 -17.29 -4.89
C GLY A 161 23.97 -17.58 -6.33
N GLY A 162 22.89 -16.95 -6.80
CA GLY A 162 22.45 -17.02 -8.18
C GLY A 162 22.90 -15.81 -9.01
N GLU A 163 22.73 -15.90 -10.33
CA GLU A 163 22.90 -14.76 -11.23
C GLU A 163 21.58 -13.99 -11.35
N ALA A 164 21.63 -12.66 -11.18
CA ALA A 164 20.47 -11.82 -11.38
C ALA A 164 20.14 -11.71 -12.89
N PRO A 165 18.87 -11.81 -13.29
CA PRO A 165 18.47 -11.65 -14.68
C PRO A 165 18.76 -10.22 -15.20
N GLU A 166 19.15 -10.11 -16.47
CA GLU A 166 19.33 -8.82 -17.19
C GLU A 166 18.01 -8.19 -17.63
#